data_AF-A0A963QYJ9-F1
#
_entry.id   AF-A0A963QYJ9-F1
#
_cell.length_a   1.000
_cell.length_b   1.000
_cell.length_c   1.000
_cell.angle_alpha   90.00
_cell.angle_beta   90.00
_cell.angle_gamma   90.00
#
_symmetry.space_group_name_H-M   'P 1'
#
loop_
_entity.id
_entity.type
_entity.pdbx_description
1 polymer ?
#
loop_
_entity_poly.entity_id
_entity_poly.type
_entity_poly.pdbx_seq_one_letter_code
_entity_poly.pdbx_strand_id
1 'polypeptide(L)'
;MHACRPAATGETTSRLRSLLAWFGGESTQPYRYLLLLRFTLVNVTALALLAALWIEGWLGHVFAGDTTHLVSVIVAVFLLGLALCARKVAQTSLELNQVGERHPRAGTRVALFLDRARRLDAPGRANLAGSLKLKLASRIALVKHVAGALVLLGLVGTVLGFIIALSGVDPDTAADAGAVGPMVSMLISGMSVALYTTLVGSVLNVWLMLNYRILESGTVHLLTRLVDRSEHEHADLR
;
A
#
# COMPACT_ATOMS: atom_id res chain seq x y z
N MET A 1 1.10 -48.49 33.74
CA MET A 1 0.63 -47.88 32.48
C MET A 1 -0.29 -46.71 32.82
N HIS A 2 0.19 -45.47 32.78
CA HIS A 2 -0.68 -44.30 32.65
C HIS A 2 0.11 -43.21 31.89
N ALA A 3 -0.50 -42.77 30.80
CA ALA A 3 0.15 -42.05 29.71
C ALA A 3 0.53 -40.62 30.05
N CYS A 4 1.67 -40.22 29.50
CA CYS A 4 2.18 -38.86 29.38
C CYS A 4 1.17 -37.98 28.60
N ARG A 5 0.75 -36.85 29.17
CA ARG A 5 0.01 -35.80 28.45
C ARG A 5 1.03 -34.90 27.72
N PRO A 6 0.97 -34.73 26.39
CA PRO A 6 1.72 -33.67 25.75
C PRO A 6 0.99 -32.34 25.89
N ALA A 7 1.69 -31.36 26.46
CA ALA A 7 1.36 -29.95 26.37
C ALA A 7 1.88 -29.35 25.05
N ALA A 8 1.33 -28.19 24.68
CA ALA A 8 1.87 -27.22 23.70
C ALA A 8 1.57 -27.45 22.20
N THR A 9 0.31 -27.29 21.77
CA THR A 9 -0.04 -27.00 20.36
C THR A 9 -1.08 -25.89 20.17
N GLY A 10 -1.54 -25.24 21.25
CA GLY A 10 -2.61 -24.24 21.22
C GLY A 10 -2.18 -22.76 21.03
N GLU A 11 -0.96 -22.39 21.44
CA GLU A 11 -0.55 -20.96 21.44
C GLU A 11 -0.19 -20.43 20.04
N THR A 12 0.43 -21.24 19.19
CA THR A 12 0.94 -20.78 17.89
C THR A 12 -0.17 -20.43 16.91
N THR A 13 -1.28 -21.20 16.93
CA THR A 13 -2.45 -20.94 16.09
C THR A 13 -3.30 -19.77 16.59
N SER A 14 -3.21 -19.43 17.89
CA SER A 14 -3.81 -18.24 18.48
C SER A 14 -3.05 -16.98 18.07
N ARG A 15 -1.71 -17.00 18.14
CA ARG A 15 -0.88 -15.87 17.71
C ARG A 15 -0.99 -15.60 16.22
N LEU A 16 -0.98 -16.64 15.37
CA LEU A 16 -1.20 -16.48 13.93
C LEU A 16 -2.59 -15.93 13.60
N ARG A 17 -3.64 -16.40 14.28
CA ARG A 17 -5.00 -15.85 14.12
C ARG A 17 -5.11 -14.41 14.61
N SER A 18 -4.45 -14.05 15.71
CA SER A 18 -4.42 -12.68 16.22
C SER A 18 -3.65 -11.73 15.29
N LEU A 19 -2.56 -12.20 14.67
CA LEU A 19 -1.82 -11.45 13.65
C LEU A 19 -2.64 -11.31 12.36
N LEU A 20 -3.30 -12.39 11.91
CA LEU A 20 -4.21 -12.34 10.76
C LEU A 20 -5.46 -11.49 11.03
N ALA A 21 -5.98 -11.44 12.26
CA ALA A 21 -7.08 -10.56 12.67
C ALA A 21 -6.62 -9.10 12.86
N TRP A 22 -5.34 -8.87 13.15
CA TRP A 22 -4.76 -7.53 13.09
C TRP A 22 -4.71 -6.99 11.64
N PHE A 23 -4.45 -7.89 10.68
CA PHE A 23 -4.54 -7.58 9.24
C PHE A 23 -5.99 -7.57 8.69
N GLY A 24 -6.85 -8.45 9.17
CA GLY A 24 -8.27 -8.59 8.83
C GLY A 24 -9.13 -7.84 9.83
N GLY A 25 -9.29 -6.54 9.61
CA GLY A 25 -9.89 -5.63 10.57
C GLY A 25 -11.29 -6.01 11.04
N GLU A 26 -11.39 -6.36 12.33
CA GLU A 26 -12.52 -6.08 13.21
C GLU A 26 -11.98 -5.80 14.61
N SER A 27 -11.57 -4.56 14.86
CA SER A 27 -11.25 -4.09 16.21
C SER A 27 -12.35 -3.17 16.71
N THR A 28 -13.25 -3.73 17.51
CA THR A 28 -14.30 -3.05 18.28
C THR A 28 -13.71 -2.37 19.52
N GLN A 29 -12.77 -1.42 19.37
CA GLN A 29 -12.16 -0.72 20.53
C GLN A 29 -11.94 0.79 20.29
N PRO A 30 -12.01 1.63 21.35
CA PRO A 30 -12.20 3.09 21.33
C PRO A 30 -10.90 3.91 21.18
N TYR A 31 -9.89 3.40 20.47
CA TYR A 31 -8.61 4.11 20.34
C TYR A 31 -8.64 5.16 19.22
N ARG A 32 -8.67 6.45 19.62
CA ARG A 32 -8.30 7.60 18.78
C ARG A 32 -6.96 7.28 18.11
N TYR A 33 -6.89 7.31 16.78
CA TYR A 33 -5.68 7.10 15.95
C TYR A 33 -5.19 5.65 15.68
N LEU A 34 -5.98 4.60 15.90
CA LEU A 34 -5.54 3.21 15.59
C LEU A 34 -5.11 3.03 14.12
N LEU A 35 -5.80 3.68 13.19
CA LEU A 35 -5.46 3.64 11.76
C LEU A 35 -4.07 4.20 11.48
N LEU A 36 -3.76 5.32 12.12
CA LEU A 36 -2.49 6.02 11.98
C LEU A 36 -1.37 5.21 12.63
N LEU A 37 -1.63 4.59 13.78
CA LEU A 37 -0.69 3.67 14.45
C LEU A 37 -0.32 2.49 13.55
N ARG A 38 -1.31 1.81 12.93
CA ARG A 38 -1.05 0.68 12.02
C ARG A 38 -0.24 1.12 10.81
N PHE A 39 -0.58 2.26 10.22
CA PHE A 39 0.16 2.84 9.10
C PHE A 39 1.61 3.17 9.48
N THR A 40 1.82 3.84 10.62
CA THR A 40 3.16 4.19 11.08
C THR A 40 3.98 2.95 11.40
N LEU A 41 3.39 1.94 12.07
CA LEU A 41 4.09 0.70 12.40
C LEU A 41 4.56 -0.04 11.15
N VAL A 42 3.70 -0.19 10.13
CA VAL A 42 4.09 -0.83 8.87
C VAL A 42 5.19 -0.05 8.14
N ASN A 43 5.08 1.28 8.07
CA ASN A 43 6.11 2.08 7.40
C ASN A 43 7.43 2.13 8.17
N VAL A 44 7.41 2.17 9.50
CA VAL A 44 8.63 2.12 10.31
C VAL A 44 9.33 0.77 10.13
N THR A 45 8.60 -0.34 10.17
CA THR A 45 9.17 -1.67 9.92
C THR A 45 9.79 -1.75 8.53
N ALA A 46 9.09 -1.27 7.51
CA ALA A 46 9.60 -1.28 6.14
C ALA A 46 10.82 -0.35 5.95
N LEU A 47 10.82 0.83 6.58
CA LEU A 47 11.97 1.73 6.61
C LEU A 47 13.16 1.13 7.35
N ALA A 48 12.94 0.39 8.43
CA ALA A 48 14.00 -0.31 9.16
C ALA A 48 14.65 -1.41 8.30
N LEU A 49 13.84 -2.17 7.55
CA LEU A 49 14.35 -3.15 6.58
C LEU A 49 15.14 -2.48 5.45
N LEU A 50 14.64 -1.34 4.93
CA LEU A 50 15.35 -0.58 3.91
C LEU A 50 16.67 0.02 4.44
N ALA A 51 16.69 0.48 5.69
CA ALA A 51 17.90 0.97 6.34
C ALA A 51 18.93 -0.17 6.53
N ALA A 52 18.49 -1.38 6.85
CA ALA A 52 19.40 -2.54 6.91
C ALA A 52 20.04 -2.83 5.54
N LEU A 53 19.23 -2.80 4.46
CA LEU A 53 19.74 -2.95 3.09
C LEU A 53 20.67 -1.80 2.65
N TRP A 54 20.46 -0.60 3.20
CA TRP A 54 21.35 0.53 2.98
C TRP A 54 22.71 0.30 3.62
N ILE A 55 22.73 -0.16 4.87
CA ILE A 55 23.97 -0.40 5.63
C ILE A 55 24.82 -1.50 4.97
N GLU A 56 24.18 -2.54 4.43
CA GLU A 56 24.83 -3.59 3.64
C GLU A 56 25.38 -3.10 2.28
N GLY A 57 25.04 -1.87 1.85
CA GLY A 57 25.48 -1.30 0.58
C GLY A 57 24.76 -1.87 -0.66
N TRP A 58 23.74 -2.70 -0.47
CA TRP A 58 23.00 -3.33 -1.57
C TRP A 58 22.24 -2.30 -2.41
N LEU A 59 21.72 -1.25 -1.77
CA LEU A 59 21.08 -0.14 -2.49
C LEU A 59 22.06 0.54 -3.45
N GLY A 60 23.32 0.71 -3.05
CA GLY A 60 24.36 1.27 -3.92
C GLY A 60 24.56 0.45 -5.19
N HIS A 61 24.56 -0.88 -5.08
CA HIS A 61 24.66 -1.78 -6.24
C HIS A 61 23.45 -1.68 -7.18
N VAL A 62 22.25 -1.53 -6.62
CA VAL A 62 21.01 -1.37 -7.40
C VAL A 62 21.02 -0.06 -8.19
N PHE A 63 21.47 1.04 -7.60
CA PHE A 63 21.56 2.33 -8.30
C PHE A 63 22.75 2.40 -9.26
N ALA A 64 23.89 1.77 -8.93
CA ALA A 64 25.07 1.76 -9.80
C ALA A 64 24.89 0.82 -11.01
N GLY A 65 24.12 -0.27 -10.86
CA GLY A 65 23.81 -1.21 -11.94
C GLY A 65 22.77 -0.69 -12.93
N ASP A 66 22.02 0.37 -12.57
CA ASP A 66 21.04 0.98 -13.46
C ASP A 66 21.58 2.23 -14.17
N THR A 67 22.12 2.04 -15.36
CA THR A 67 22.59 3.13 -16.24
C THR A 67 21.45 3.99 -16.81
N THR A 68 20.22 3.48 -16.82
CA THR A 68 19.05 4.16 -17.41
C THR A 68 18.32 5.09 -16.43
N HIS A 69 18.70 5.05 -15.16
CA HIS A 69 18.05 5.77 -14.06
C HIS A 69 16.55 5.44 -13.87
N LEU A 70 16.05 4.33 -14.42
CA LEU A 70 14.67 3.86 -14.25
C LEU A 70 14.34 3.54 -12.79
N VAL A 71 15.27 2.95 -12.04
CA VAL A 71 15.14 2.68 -10.61
C VAL A 71 14.82 3.98 -9.86
N SER A 72 15.49 5.09 -10.22
CA SER A 72 15.24 6.40 -9.61
C SER A 72 13.83 6.90 -9.91
N VAL A 73 13.33 6.69 -11.13
CA VAL A 73 11.94 7.00 -11.50
C VAL A 73 10.94 6.15 -10.72
N ILE A 74 11.19 4.84 -10.59
CA ILE A 74 10.34 3.92 -9.82
C ILE A 74 10.26 4.38 -8.35
N VAL A 75 11.40 4.74 -7.75
CA VAL A 75 11.47 5.27 -6.38
C VAL A 75 10.70 6.59 -6.27
N ALA A 76 10.84 7.51 -7.22
CA ALA A 76 10.11 8.79 -7.21
C ALA A 76 8.59 8.60 -7.27
N VAL A 77 8.10 7.70 -8.15
CA VAL A 77 6.68 7.33 -8.26
C VAL A 77 6.19 6.69 -6.96
N PHE A 78 7.01 5.84 -6.33
CA PHE A 78 6.69 5.24 -5.04
C PHE A 78 6.55 6.28 -3.94
N LEU A 79 7.50 7.23 -3.83
CA LEU A 79 7.45 8.30 -2.83
C LEU A 79 6.21 9.18 -3.00
N LEU A 80 5.85 9.50 -4.25
CA LEU A 80 4.59 10.20 -4.56
C LEU A 80 3.37 9.39 -4.09
N GLY A 81 3.32 8.10 -4.42
CA GLY A 81 2.25 7.19 -3.99
C GLY A 81 2.14 7.10 -2.47
N LEU A 82 3.27 6.99 -1.79
CA LEU A 82 3.35 6.91 -0.33
C LEU A 82 2.87 8.23 0.31
N ALA A 83 3.27 9.38 -0.21
CA ALA A 83 2.82 10.69 0.27
C ALA A 83 1.31 10.88 0.08
N LEU A 84 0.77 10.47 -1.07
CA LEU A 84 -0.67 10.50 -1.34
C LEU A 84 -1.43 9.58 -0.38
N CYS A 85 -0.90 8.38 -0.13
CA CYS A 85 -1.47 7.45 0.84
C CYS A 85 -1.45 8.03 2.26
N ALA A 86 -0.32 8.59 2.71
CA ALA A 86 -0.17 9.21 4.03
C ALA A 86 -1.18 10.34 4.24
N ARG A 87 -1.34 11.23 3.25
CA ARG A 87 -2.33 12.32 3.30
C ARG A 87 -3.76 11.78 3.42
N LYS A 88 -4.10 10.73 2.67
CA LYS A 88 -5.43 10.10 2.71
C LYS A 88 -5.68 9.42 4.05
N VAL A 89 -4.70 8.70 4.59
CA VAL A 89 -4.79 8.06 5.92
C VAL A 89 -4.99 9.10 7.02
N ALA A 90 -4.23 10.19 6.99
CA ALA A 90 -4.39 11.28 7.95
C ALA A 90 -5.80 11.91 7.86
N GLN A 91 -6.29 12.16 6.64
CA GLN A 91 -7.64 12.68 6.42
C GLN A 91 -8.72 11.73 6.94
N THR A 92 -8.66 10.45 6.58
CA THR A 92 -9.63 9.44 7.06
C THR A 92 -9.57 9.28 8.58
N SER A 93 -8.39 9.33 9.18
CA SER A 93 -8.24 9.27 10.65
C SER A 93 -8.88 10.47 11.35
N LEU A 94 -8.76 11.68 10.78
CA LEU A 94 -9.40 12.88 11.32
C LEU A 94 -10.92 12.83 11.16
N GLU A 95 -11.41 12.42 9.99
CA GLU A 95 -12.84 12.24 9.74
C GLU A 95 -13.43 11.18 10.69
N LEU A 96 -12.73 10.06 10.92
CA LEU A 96 -13.19 9.00 11.83
C LEU A 96 -13.25 9.47 13.30
N ASN A 97 -12.29 10.27 13.74
CA ASN A 97 -12.32 10.85 15.08
C ASN A 97 -13.55 11.78 15.26
N GLN A 98 -13.92 12.55 14.24
CA GLN A 98 -15.09 13.45 14.29
C GLN A 98 -16.42 12.70 14.35
N VAL A 99 -16.52 11.51 13.74
CA VAL A 99 -17.72 10.66 13.84
C VAL A 99 -17.95 10.18 15.28
N GLY A 100 -16.87 9.99 16.04
CA GLY A 100 -16.94 9.60 17.45
C GLY A 100 -17.26 10.75 18.41
N GLU A 101 -17.20 12.02 17.97
CA GLU A 101 -17.55 13.17 18.80
C GLU A 101 -19.07 13.33 18.92
N ARG A 102 -19.57 13.62 20.14
CA ARG A 102 -21.02 13.83 20.37
C ARG A 102 -21.62 14.94 19.50
N HIS A 103 -20.83 15.98 19.21
CA HIS A 103 -21.21 17.08 18.33
C HIS A 103 -20.12 17.27 17.27
N PRO A 104 -20.32 16.74 16.06
CA PRO A 104 -19.39 16.97 14.97
C PRO A 104 -19.21 18.47 14.72
N ARG A 105 -17.97 18.93 14.58
CA ARG A 105 -17.69 20.34 14.28
C ARG A 105 -18.44 20.79 13.02
N ALA A 106 -19.11 21.93 13.11
CA ALA A 106 -19.87 22.52 12.00
C ALA A 106 -18.95 22.76 10.78
N GLY A 107 -19.46 22.47 9.58
CA GLY A 107 -18.73 22.64 8.32
C GLY A 107 -17.83 21.46 7.91
N THR A 108 -17.72 20.40 8.72
CA THR A 108 -17.00 19.18 8.34
C THR A 108 -17.81 18.29 7.40
N ARG A 109 -17.15 17.42 6.63
CA ARG A 109 -17.83 16.47 5.73
C ARG A 109 -18.74 15.51 6.48
N VAL A 110 -18.35 15.13 7.70
CA VAL A 110 -19.12 14.30 8.62
C VAL A 110 -20.41 15.02 9.02
N ALA A 111 -20.31 16.26 9.49
CA ALA A 111 -21.48 17.06 9.86
C ALA A 111 -22.45 17.26 8.68
N LEU A 112 -21.90 17.54 7.49
CA LEU A 112 -22.70 17.71 6.27
C LEU A 112 -23.40 16.41 5.84
N PHE A 113 -22.77 15.25 6.02
CA PHE A 113 -23.40 13.95 5.75
C PHE A 113 -24.55 13.69 6.72
N LEU A 114 -24.33 13.91 8.02
CA LEU A 114 -25.35 13.69 9.05
C LEU A 114 -26.54 14.66 8.90
N ASP A 115 -26.31 15.94 8.63
CA ASP A 115 -27.39 16.91 8.37
C ASP A 115 -28.22 16.53 7.13
N ARG A 116 -27.58 16.08 6.05
CA ARG A 116 -28.31 15.56 4.88
C ARG A 116 -29.07 14.29 5.19
N ALA A 117 -28.46 13.37 5.93
CA ALA A 117 -29.09 12.10 6.30
C ALA A 117 -30.33 12.35 7.17
N ARG A 118 -30.31 13.32 8.09
CA ARG A 118 -31.47 13.72 8.93
C ARG A 118 -32.69 14.17 8.12
N ARG A 119 -32.49 14.76 6.94
CA ARG A 119 -33.57 15.30 6.10
C ARG A 119 -34.16 14.27 5.13
N LEU A 120 -33.55 13.09 5.03
CA LEU A 120 -33.92 12.06 4.06
C LEU A 120 -34.66 10.90 4.75
N ASP A 121 -35.54 10.25 3.99
CA ASP A 121 -36.19 9.01 4.36
C ASP A 121 -35.22 7.81 4.26
N ALA A 122 -35.66 6.62 4.68
CA ALA A 122 -34.84 5.41 4.64
C ALA A 122 -34.19 5.13 3.26
N PRO A 123 -34.93 5.13 2.13
CA PRO A 123 -34.31 4.92 0.82
C PRO A 123 -33.38 6.09 0.41
N GLY A 124 -33.70 7.34 0.74
CA GLY A 124 -32.84 8.49 0.49
C GLY A 124 -31.48 8.38 1.21
N ARG A 125 -31.47 7.91 2.46
CA ARG A 125 -30.24 7.68 3.23
C ARG A 125 -29.39 6.55 2.66
N ALA A 126 -30.01 5.45 2.24
CA ALA A 126 -29.30 4.36 1.56
C ALA A 126 -28.60 4.83 0.27
N ASN A 127 -29.29 5.66 -0.53
CA ASN A 127 -28.72 6.27 -1.74
C ASN A 127 -27.56 7.22 -1.42
N LEU A 128 -27.69 8.05 -0.36
CA LEU A 128 -26.63 8.94 0.09
C LEU A 128 -25.38 8.14 0.51
N ALA A 129 -25.55 7.08 1.29
CA ALA A 129 -24.46 6.18 1.71
C ALA A 129 -23.80 5.49 0.51
N GLY A 130 -24.58 5.01 -0.46
CA GLY A 130 -24.08 4.44 -1.72
C GLY A 130 -23.23 5.44 -2.51
N SER A 131 -23.70 6.68 -2.66
CA SER A 131 -22.94 7.73 -3.35
C SER A 131 -21.63 8.08 -2.64
N LEU A 132 -21.62 8.07 -1.29
CA LEU A 132 -20.42 8.30 -0.49
C LEU A 132 -19.43 7.16 -0.67
N LYS A 133 -19.89 5.91 -0.64
CA LYS A 133 -19.07 4.72 -0.90
C LYS A 133 -18.34 4.82 -2.24
N LEU A 134 -19.06 5.16 -3.31
CA LEU A 134 -18.48 5.33 -4.64
C LEU A 134 -17.41 6.43 -4.67
N LYS A 135 -17.70 7.60 -4.05
CA LYS A 135 -16.73 8.71 -3.95
C LYS A 135 -15.47 8.33 -3.17
N LEU A 136 -15.63 7.60 -2.07
CA LEU A 136 -14.51 7.14 -1.24
C LEU A 136 -13.66 6.08 -1.98
N ALA A 137 -14.31 5.10 -2.62
CA ALA A 137 -13.63 4.08 -3.42
C ALA A 137 -12.82 4.70 -4.56
N SER A 138 -13.41 5.61 -5.33
CA SER A 138 -12.73 6.36 -6.40
C SER A 138 -11.51 7.13 -5.86
N ARG A 139 -11.63 7.73 -4.67
CA ARG A 139 -10.55 8.52 -4.08
C ARG A 139 -9.35 7.69 -3.64
N ILE A 140 -9.56 6.48 -3.13
CA ILE A 140 -8.47 5.61 -2.69
C ILE A 140 -7.88 4.81 -3.87
N ALA A 141 -8.64 4.61 -4.94
CA ALA A 141 -8.21 3.88 -6.14
C ALA A 141 -6.94 4.47 -6.78
N LEU A 142 -6.74 5.79 -6.70
CA LEU A 142 -5.52 6.44 -7.22
C LEU A 142 -4.24 5.85 -6.60
N VAL A 143 -4.24 5.55 -5.31
CA VAL A 143 -3.07 4.93 -4.63
C VAL A 143 -2.83 3.51 -5.17
N LYS A 144 -3.91 2.75 -5.39
CA LYS A 144 -3.84 1.42 -6.00
C LYS A 144 -3.31 1.47 -7.44
N HIS A 145 -3.73 2.46 -8.23
CA HIS A 145 -3.23 2.65 -9.59
C HIS A 145 -1.73 3.00 -9.61
N VAL A 146 -1.27 3.88 -8.71
CA VAL A 146 0.16 4.18 -8.57
C VAL A 146 0.95 2.94 -8.17
N ALA A 147 0.43 2.12 -7.25
CA ALA A 147 1.07 0.85 -6.92
C ALA A 147 1.18 -0.05 -8.16
N GLY A 148 0.11 -0.21 -8.94
CA GLY A 148 0.14 -0.98 -10.19
C GLY A 148 1.16 -0.44 -11.21
N ALA A 149 1.29 0.88 -11.31
CA ALA A 149 2.25 1.52 -12.20
C ALA A 149 3.71 1.18 -11.85
N LEU A 150 4.05 0.94 -10.58
CA LEU A 150 5.39 0.52 -10.17
C LEU A 150 5.80 -0.81 -10.79
N VAL A 151 4.87 -1.77 -10.89
CA VAL A 151 5.12 -3.08 -11.52
C VAL A 151 5.27 -2.91 -13.02
N LEU A 152 4.38 -2.14 -13.64
CA LEU A 152 4.47 -1.84 -15.08
C LEU A 152 5.79 -1.17 -15.43
N LEU A 153 6.25 -0.23 -14.60
CA LEU A 153 7.53 0.45 -14.80
C LEU A 153 8.72 -0.52 -14.61
N GLY A 154 8.62 -1.47 -13.67
CA GLY A 154 9.59 -2.56 -13.55
C GLY A 154 9.67 -3.45 -14.80
N LEU A 155 8.51 -3.80 -15.38
CA LEU A 155 8.42 -4.54 -16.65
C LEU A 155 8.96 -3.74 -17.84
N VAL A 156 8.76 -2.42 -17.88
CA VAL A 156 9.41 -1.57 -18.90
C VAL A 156 10.94 -1.66 -18.77
N GLY A 157 11.45 -1.70 -17.55
CA GLY A 157 12.88 -1.89 -17.30
C GLY A 157 13.40 -3.26 -17.75
N THR A 158 12.61 -4.34 -17.74
CA THR A 158 13.08 -5.62 -18.32
C THR A 158 13.25 -5.53 -19.82
N VAL A 159 12.29 -4.92 -20.51
CA VAL A 159 12.37 -4.73 -21.96
C VAL A 159 13.58 -3.88 -22.32
N LEU A 160 13.79 -2.76 -21.62
CA LEU A 160 14.95 -1.88 -21.85
C LEU A 160 16.28 -2.57 -21.52
N GLY A 161 16.33 -3.34 -20.42
CA GLY A 161 17.52 -4.12 -20.08
C GLY A 161 17.85 -5.17 -21.13
N PHE A 162 16.86 -5.87 -21.68
CA PHE A 162 17.07 -6.81 -22.80
C PHE A 162 17.52 -6.10 -24.07
N ILE A 163 16.96 -4.93 -24.40
CA ILE A 163 17.40 -4.13 -25.55
C ILE A 163 18.88 -3.74 -25.39
N ILE A 164 19.30 -3.28 -24.21
CA ILE A 164 20.69 -2.93 -23.92
C ILE A 164 21.59 -4.18 -24.03
N ALA A 165 21.18 -5.29 -23.42
CA ALA A 165 21.95 -6.53 -23.44
C ALA A 165 22.21 -7.01 -24.88
N LEU A 166 21.17 -7.04 -25.72
CA LEU A 166 21.27 -7.50 -27.10
C LEU A 166 21.95 -6.48 -28.03
N SER A 167 21.92 -5.18 -27.70
CA SER A 167 22.60 -4.15 -28.50
C SER A 167 24.13 -4.30 -28.55
N GLY A 168 24.71 -5.00 -27.58
CA GLY A 168 26.15 -5.30 -27.54
C GLY A 168 26.56 -6.59 -28.25
N VAL A 169 25.62 -7.33 -28.85
CA VAL A 169 25.89 -8.60 -29.52
C VAL A 169 26.03 -8.38 -31.01
N ASP A 170 27.26 -8.45 -31.52
CA ASP A 170 27.55 -8.47 -32.95
C ASP A 170 27.89 -9.92 -33.39
N PRO A 171 27.04 -10.56 -34.22
CA PRO A 171 27.27 -11.92 -34.69
C PRO A 171 28.48 -12.03 -35.63
N ASP A 172 28.86 -10.97 -36.34
CA ASP A 172 29.95 -11.02 -37.31
C ASP A 172 31.33 -11.01 -36.63
N THR A 173 31.41 -10.43 -35.43
CA THR A 173 32.62 -10.43 -34.60
C THR A 173 32.61 -11.52 -33.53
N ALA A 174 31.60 -12.38 -33.48
CA ALA A 174 31.43 -13.38 -32.42
C ALA A 174 32.55 -14.44 -32.37
N ALA A 175 33.26 -14.65 -33.48
CA ALA A 175 34.41 -15.55 -33.55
C ALA A 175 35.73 -14.91 -33.07
N ASP A 176 35.76 -13.58 -32.90
CA ASP A 176 36.93 -12.85 -32.40
C ASP A 176 36.96 -12.89 -30.86
N ALA A 177 37.97 -13.56 -30.30
CA ALA A 177 38.17 -13.63 -28.86
C ALA A 177 38.34 -12.24 -28.20
N GLY A 178 38.80 -11.23 -28.95
CA GLY A 178 38.90 -9.85 -28.47
C GLY A 178 37.55 -9.15 -28.29
N ALA A 179 36.54 -9.54 -29.07
CA ALA A 179 35.20 -8.96 -29.02
C ALA A 179 34.32 -9.60 -27.92
N VAL A 180 34.64 -10.81 -27.46
CA VAL A 180 33.84 -11.54 -26.46
C VAL A 180 33.73 -10.79 -25.13
N GLY A 181 34.81 -10.20 -24.64
CA GLY A 181 34.82 -9.47 -23.36
C GLY A 181 33.81 -8.30 -23.34
N PRO A 182 33.90 -7.36 -24.29
CA PRO A 182 32.92 -6.28 -24.45
C PRO A 182 31.47 -6.76 -24.62
N MET A 183 31.24 -7.81 -25.43
CA MET A 183 29.90 -8.38 -25.62
C MET A 183 29.31 -8.88 -24.30
N VAL A 184 30.10 -9.65 -23.53
CA VAL A 184 29.67 -10.18 -22.22
C VAL A 184 29.42 -9.04 -21.23
N SER A 185 30.24 -7.99 -21.23
CA SER A 185 30.03 -6.82 -20.36
C SER A 185 28.70 -6.12 -20.63
N MET A 186 28.34 -5.90 -21.92
CA MET A 186 27.05 -5.31 -22.30
C MET A 186 25.87 -6.22 -21.95
N LEU A 187 25.99 -7.53 -22.15
CA LEU A 187 24.98 -8.50 -21.76
C LEU A 187 24.72 -8.46 -20.25
N ILE A 188 25.78 -8.44 -19.43
CA ILE A 188 25.67 -8.35 -17.96
C ILE A 188 25.05 -7.00 -17.56
N SER A 189 25.46 -5.89 -18.19
CA SER A 189 24.90 -4.57 -17.93
C SER A 189 23.39 -4.55 -18.19
N GLY A 190 22.93 -4.97 -19.37
CA GLY A 190 21.51 -4.97 -19.71
C GLY A 190 20.69 -5.92 -18.83
N MET A 191 21.23 -7.09 -18.50
CA MET A 191 20.60 -8.02 -17.58
C MET A 191 20.46 -7.42 -16.17
N SER A 192 21.47 -6.71 -15.67
CA SER A 192 21.42 -6.08 -14.35
C SER A 192 20.33 -5.00 -14.26
N VAL A 193 20.19 -4.16 -15.29
CA VAL A 193 19.10 -3.18 -15.40
C VAL A 193 17.75 -3.89 -15.30
N ALA A 194 17.53 -4.93 -16.11
CA ALA A 194 16.28 -5.68 -16.12
C ALA A 194 15.91 -6.29 -14.75
N LEU A 195 16.88 -6.93 -14.09
CA LEU A 195 16.65 -7.60 -12.81
C LEU A 195 16.38 -6.57 -11.69
N TYR A 196 17.16 -5.50 -11.62
CA TYR A 196 17.03 -4.49 -10.58
C TYR A 196 15.74 -3.69 -10.71
N THR A 197 15.36 -3.23 -11.91
CA THR A 197 14.10 -2.50 -12.09
C THR A 197 12.88 -3.35 -11.75
N THR A 198 12.91 -4.64 -12.08
CA THR A 198 11.82 -5.58 -11.77
C THR A 198 11.69 -5.81 -10.27
N LEU A 199 12.82 -6.06 -9.60
CA LEU A 199 12.86 -6.29 -8.16
C LEU A 199 12.34 -5.07 -7.41
N VAL A 200 12.88 -3.88 -7.72
CA VAL A 200 12.49 -2.63 -7.08
C VAL A 200 11.01 -2.32 -7.34
N GLY A 201 10.54 -2.43 -8.59
CA GLY A 201 9.13 -2.21 -8.93
C GLY A 201 8.18 -3.14 -8.17
N SER A 202 8.53 -4.42 -8.04
CA SER A 202 7.72 -5.42 -7.33
C SER A 202 7.72 -5.21 -5.82
N VAL A 203 8.89 -4.97 -5.21
CA VAL A 203 9.02 -4.76 -3.76
C VAL A 203 8.31 -3.48 -3.32
N LEU A 204 8.49 -2.38 -4.06
CA LEU A 204 7.83 -1.11 -3.76
C LEU A 204 6.31 -1.17 -4.02
N ASN A 205 5.86 -1.95 -5.01
CA ASN A 205 4.44 -2.24 -5.19
C ASN A 205 3.84 -2.93 -3.96
N VAL A 206 4.47 -4.01 -3.47
CA VAL A 206 4.00 -4.74 -2.29
C VAL A 206 3.91 -3.82 -1.08
N TRP A 207 4.93 -3.01 -0.84
CA TRP A 207 4.92 -2.03 0.25
C TRP A 207 3.79 -1.01 0.11
N LEU A 208 3.61 -0.41 -1.07
CA LEU A 208 2.52 0.55 -1.28
C LEU A 208 1.13 -0.11 -1.19
N MET A 209 1.00 -1.36 -1.62
CA MET A 209 -0.25 -2.13 -1.53
C MET A 209 -0.63 -2.44 -0.08
N LEU A 210 0.35 -2.75 0.79
CA LEU A 210 0.09 -2.93 2.23
C LEU A 210 -0.46 -1.64 2.85
N ASN A 211 0.12 -0.49 2.49
CA ASN A 211 -0.38 0.82 2.91
C ASN A 211 -1.80 1.10 2.39
N TYR A 212 -2.06 0.78 1.13
CA TYR A 212 -3.39 0.90 0.53
C TYR A 212 -4.43 0.05 1.29
N ARG A 213 -4.12 -1.20 1.66
CA ARG A 213 -5.05 -2.06 2.42
C ARG A 213 -5.45 -1.47 3.77
N ILE A 214 -4.52 -0.82 4.47
CA ILE A 214 -4.82 -0.12 5.72
C ILE A 214 -5.77 1.05 5.45
N LEU A 215 -5.51 1.85 4.42
CA LEU A 215 -6.36 2.96 4.02
C LEU A 215 -7.78 2.50 3.61
N GLU A 216 -7.87 1.41 2.86
CA GLU A 216 -9.13 0.80 2.42
C GLU A 216 -9.97 0.36 3.63
N SER A 217 -9.37 -0.37 4.56
CA SER A 217 -10.03 -0.79 5.80
C SER A 217 -10.54 0.41 6.61
N GLY A 218 -9.72 1.46 6.77
CA GLY A 218 -10.14 2.69 7.46
C GLY A 218 -11.29 3.43 6.78
N THR A 219 -11.29 3.43 5.45
CA THR A 219 -12.33 4.07 4.63
C THR A 219 -13.66 3.34 4.74
N VAL A 220 -13.63 2.00 4.75
CA VAL A 220 -14.81 1.17 5.02
C VAL A 220 -15.33 1.42 6.43
N HIS A 221 -14.45 1.43 7.43
CA HIS A 221 -14.85 1.67 8.82
C HIS A 221 -15.49 3.05 9.01
N LEU A 222 -14.96 4.09 8.36
CA LEU A 222 -15.56 5.42 8.36
C LEU A 222 -16.98 5.41 7.80
N LEU A 223 -17.20 4.76 6.65
CA LEU A 223 -18.52 4.66 6.04
C LEU A 223 -19.51 3.93 6.95
N THR A 224 -19.12 2.78 7.51
CA THR A 224 -19.99 2.01 8.41
C THR A 224 -20.37 2.83 9.64
N ARG A 225 -19.42 3.47 10.31
CA ARG A 225 -19.68 4.31 11.48
C ARG A 225 -20.60 5.50 11.18
N LEU A 226 -20.47 6.11 10.00
CA LEU A 226 -21.35 7.18 9.55
C LEU A 226 -22.78 6.70 9.34
N VAL A 227 -22.95 5.54 8.70
CA VAL A 227 -24.27 4.94 8.48
C VAL A 227 -24.92 4.58 9.80
N ASP A 228 -24.22 3.82 10.67
CA ASP A 228 -24.72 3.43 11.99
C ASP A 228 -25.15 4.63 12.83
N ARG A 229 -24.32 5.69 12.84
CA ARG A 229 -24.66 6.93 13.57
C ARG A 229 -25.89 7.61 12.98
N SER A 230 -26.02 7.64 11.66
CA SER A 230 -27.18 8.24 10.99
C SER A 230 -28.49 7.47 11.24
N GLU A 231 -28.41 6.14 11.40
CA GLU A 231 -29.57 5.33 11.78
C GLU A 231 -29.99 5.58 13.23
N HIS A 232 -29.02 5.64 14.17
CA HIS A 232 -29.31 5.93 15.57
C HIS A 232 -29.94 7.33 15.78
N GLU A 233 -29.43 8.38 15.12
CA GLU A 233 -30.02 9.73 15.27
C GLU A 233 -31.46 9.82 14.77
N HIS A 234 -31.84 8.99 13.78
CA HIS A 234 -33.22 8.92 13.30
C HIS A 234 -34.14 8.13 14.24
N ALA A 235 -33.62 7.09 14.88
CA ALA A 235 -34.37 6.33 15.88
C ALA A 235 -34.71 7.21 17.11
N ASP A 236 -33.79 8.09 17.52
CA ASP A 236 -33.98 9.00 18.67
C ASP A 236 -35.01 10.13 18.40
N LEU A 237 -35.36 10.39 17.13
CA LEU A 237 -36.28 11.46 16.72
C LEU A 237 -37.73 11.00 16.53
N ARG A 238 -38.01 9.70 16.62
CA ARG A 238 -39.35 9.10 16.50
C ARG A 238 -39.92 8.77 17.87
#